data_AF-A0A3C0EBZ3-F1
#
_entry.id   AF-A0A3C0EBZ3-F1
#
_cell.length_a   1.000
_cell.length_b   1.000
_cell.length_c   1.000
_cell.angle_alpha   90.00
_cell.angle_beta   90.00
_cell.angle_gamma   90.00
#
_symmetry.space_group_name_H-M   'P 1'
#
loop_
_entity.id
_entity.type
_entity.pdbx_description
1 polymer ?
#
loop_
_entity_poly.entity_id
_entity_poly.type
_entity_poly.pdbx_seq_one_letter_code
_entity_poly.pdbx_strand_id
1 'polypeptide(L)' 'MRKLRVSFLHIAPVTCDIENNRRLVERAVNVAADDGADWVITPELCIPGYLFMKRIGTDWIT' A
#
# COMPACT_ATOMS: atom_id res chain seq x y z
N MET A 1 -16.46 -24.37 -6.62
CA MET A 1 -15.81 -23.24 -5.91
C MET A 1 -14.82 -22.58 -6.86
N ARG A 2 -14.82 -21.24 -6.96
CA ARG A 2 -13.89 -20.50 -7.82
C ARG A 2 -12.52 -20.42 -7.13
N LYS A 3 -11.41 -20.59 -7.88
CA LYS A 3 -10.05 -20.34 -7.34
C LYS A 3 -9.85 -18.84 -7.15
N LEU A 4 -9.38 -18.45 -5.96
CA LEU A 4 -9.00 -17.07 -5.63
C LEU A 4 -7.50 -16.87 -5.88
N ARG A 5 -7.11 -15.79 -6.54
CA ARG A 5 -5.71 -15.36 -6.71
C ARG A 5 -5.43 -14.17 -5.81
N VAL A 6 -4.47 -14.31 -4.90
CA VAL A 6 -4.09 -13.27 -3.96
C VAL A 6 -2.65 -12.85 -4.22
N SER A 7 -2.43 -11.56 -4.47
CA SER A 7 -1.10 -10.99 -4.69
C SER A 7 -0.59 -10.26 -3.45
N PHE A 8 0.67 -10.43 -3.12
CA PHE A 8 1.33 -9.80 -1.98
C PHE A 8 2.21 -8.66 -2.51
N LEU A 9 1.83 -7.42 -2.24
CA LEU A 9 2.55 -6.25 -2.75
C LEU A 9 3.80 -6.02 -1.90
N HIS A 10 4.94 -6.49 -2.38
CA HIS A 10 6.24 -6.20 -1.77
C HIS A 10 6.76 -4.86 -2.30
N ILE A 11 6.34 -3.77 -1.67
CA ILE A 11 6.73 -2.39 -2.01
C ILE A 11 7.53 -1.77 -0.86
N ALA A 12 8.32 -0.73 -1.17
CA ALA A 12 9.13 -0.01 -0.20
C ALA A 12 8.65 1.45 -0.07
N PRO A 13 7.68 1.75 0.83
CA PRO A 13 7.23 3.11 1.08
C PRO A 13 8.35 4.01 1.63
N VAL A 14 8.32 5.28 1.26
CA VAL A 14 9.20 6.33 1.81
C VAL A 14 8.49 7.00 2.99
N THR A 15 9.08 6.95 4.19
CA THR A 15 8.47 7.51 5.40
C THR A 15 8.07 8.98 5.20
N CYS A 16 6.80 9.28 5.45
CA CYS A 16 6.14 10.59 5.34
C CYS A 16 5.97 11.17 3.93
N ASP A 17 6.31 10.43 2.87
CA ASP A 17 6.02 10.85 1.50
C ASP A 17 4.68 10.27 1.02
N ILE A 18 3.59 10.91 1.46
CA ILE A 18 2.22 10.43 1.24
C ILE A 18 1.90 10.29 -0.24
N GLU A 19 2.21 11.32 -1.03
CA GLU A 19 1.85 11.37 -2.44
C GLU A 19 2.60 10.30 -3.23
N ASN A 20 3.91 10.17 -3.01
CA ASN A 20 4.70 9.12 -3.66
C ASN A 20 4.19 7.72 -3.29
N ASN A 21 3.93 7.47 -2.00
CA ASN A 21 3.49 6.16 -1.53
C ASN A 21 2.10 5.78 -2.04
N ARG A 22 1.18 6.75 -2.19
CA ARG A 22 -0.12 6.52 -2.86
C ARG A 22 0.08 6.06 -4.29
N ARG A 23 0.90 6.78 -5.08
CA ARG A 23 1.20 6.41 -6.46
C ARG A 23 1.88 5.04 -6.56
N LEU A 24 2.76 4.71 -5.60
CA LEU A 24 3.41 3.41 -5.51
C LEU A 24 2.39 2.28 -5.30
N VAL A 25 1.46 2.46 -4.36
CA VAL A 25 0.37 1.50 -4.10
C VAL A 25 -0.53 1.37 -5.33
N GLU A 26 -0.99 2.48 -5.91
CA GLU A 26 -1.84 2.48 -7.10
C GLU A 26 -1.19 1.71 -8.26
N ARG A 27 0.09 1.96 -8.53
CA ARG A 27 0.83 1.25 -9.56
C ARG A 27 0.93 -0.25 -9.25
N ALA A 28 1.22 -0.62 -8.00
CA ALA A 28 1.34 -2.02 -7.61
C ALA A 28 0.00 -2.78 -7.68
N VAL A 29 -1.11 -2.10 -7.36
CA VAL A 29 -2.47 -2.64 -7.53
C VAL A 29 -2.76 -2.89 -9.01
N ASN A 30 -2.44 -1.94 -9.89
CA ASN A 30 -2.64 -2.11 -11.33
C ASN A 30 -1.86 -3.31 -11.88
N VAL A 31 -0.58 -3.45 -11.50
CA VAL A 31 0.24 -4.62 -11.88
C VAL A 31 -0.39 -5.93 -11.39
N ALA A 32 -0.87 -5.97 -10.14
CA ALA A 32 -1.52 -7.18 -9.62
C ALA A 32 -2.83 -7.50 -10.34
N ALA A 33 -3.61 -6.49 -10.72
CA ALA A 33 -4.83 -6.65 -11.49
C ALA A 33 -4.55 -7.19 -12.90
N ASP A 34 -3.52 -6.66 -13.57
CA ASP A 34 -3.06 -7.14 -14.88
C ASP A 34 -2.60 -8.62 -14.81
N ASP A 35 -2.02 -9.04 -13.68
CA ASP A 35 -1.65 -10.44 -13.39
C ASP A 35 -2.84 -11.34 -12.96
N GLY A 36 -4.06 -10.79 -12.99
CA GLY A 36 -5.30 -11.48 -12.66
C GLY A 36 -5.48 -11.75 -11.16
N ALA A 37 -4.95 -10.90 -10.29
CA ALA A 37 -5.23 -10.98 -8.86
C ALA A 37 -6.69 -10.59 -8.59
N ASP A 38 -7.36 -11.38 -7.76
CA ASP A 38 -8.64 -11.01 -7.20
C ASP A 38 -8.44 -10.01 -6.06
N TRP A 39 -7.51 -10.32 -5.16
CA TRP A 39 -7.19 -9.54 -3.97
C TRP A 39 -5.70 -9.21 -3.90
N VAL A 40 -5.41 -8.09 -3.27
CA VAL A 40 -4.05 -7.67 -2.95
C VAL A 40 -3.87 -7.50 -1.45
N ILE A 41 -2.70 -7.84 -0.95
CA ILE A 41 -2.28 -7.59 0.43
C ILE A 41 -1.12 -6.59 0.40
N THR A 42 -1.28 -5.47 1.10
CA THR A 42 -0.24 -4.44 1.24
C THR A 42 0.58 -4.65 2.51
N PRO A 43 1.78 -4.05 2.60
CA PRO A 43 2.47 -3.90 3.88
C PRO A 43 1.66 -3.01 4.83
N GLU A 44 1.84 -3.22 6.13
CA GLU A 44 1.31 -2.30 7.13
C GLU A 44 1.83 -0.88 6.89
N LEU A 45 0.95 0.12 7.11
CA LEU A 45 1.26 1.55 6.96
C LEU A 45 1.85 1.91 5.57
N CYS A 46 1.42 1.24 4.50
CA CYS A 46 1.96 1.44 3.15
C CYS A 46 1.81 2.87 2.57
N ILE A 47 0.93 3.71 3.13
CA ILE A 47 0.74 5.11 2.71
C ILE A 47 1.65 6.07 3.51
N PRO A 48 1.58 6.13 4.85
CA PRO A 48 2.45 7.03 5.59
C PRO A 48 3.90 6.53 5.70
N GLY A 49 4.14 5.23 5.49
CA GLY A 49 5.38 4.54 5.83
C GLY A 49 5.51 4.36 7.35
N TYR A 50 6.34 3.40 7.77
CA TYR A 50 6.63 3.19 9.18
C TYR A 50 7.26 4.45 9.81
N LEU A 51 6.99 4.64 11.11
CA LEU A 51 7.57 5.70 11.96
C LEU A 51 7.14 7.15 11.60
N PHE A 52 6.01 7.32 10.90
CA PHE A 52 5.54 8.64 10.45
C PHE A 52 5.13 9.63 11.56
N MET A 53 4.76 9.11 12.73
CA MET A 53 4.06 9.85 13.80
C MET A 53 4.76 11.17 14.18
N LYS A 54 6.10 11.17 14.26
CA LYS A 54 6.87 12.34 14.69
C LYS A 54 6.90 13.49 13.67
N ARG A 55 6.53 13.24 12.42
CA ARG A 55 6.70 14.22 11.32
C ARG A 55 5.38 14.73 10.76
N ILE A 56 4.39 13.86 10.58
CA ILE A 56 3.07 14.25 10.05
C ILE A 56 1.96 14.18 11.11
N GLY A 57 2.28 13.75 12.34
CA GLY A 57 1.33 13.65 13.44
C GLY A 57 0.31 12.53 13.28
N THR A 58 -0.55 12.38 14.30
CA THR A 58 -1.65 11.41 14.34
C THR A 58 -3.00 12.08 14.56
N ASP A 59 -3.06 13.42 14.57
CA ASP A 59 -4.27 14.19 14.92
C ASP A 59 -5.44 13.99 13.94
N TRP A 60 -5.16 13.42 12.76
CA TRP A 60 -6.14 13.08 11.73
C TRP A 60 -6.79 11.70 11.94
N ILE A 61 -6.33 10.90 12.91
CA ILE A 61 -6.91 9.60 13.27
C ILE A 61 -7.95 9.86 14.38
N THR A 62 -9.20 10.12 13.99
CA THR A 62 -10.35 10.30 14.91
C THR A 62 -11.31 9.12 14.86
#